data_AF-A0A0A2F406-F1
#
_entry.id   AF-A0A0A2F406-F1
#
_cell.length_a   1.000
_cell.length_b   1.000
_cell.length_c   1.000
_cell.angle_alpha   90.00
_cell.angle_beta   90.00
_cell.angle_gamma   90.00
#
_symmetry.space_group_name_H-M   'P 1'
#
loop_
_entity.id
_entity.type
_entity.pdbx_description
1 polymer ?
#
loop_
_entity_poly.entity_id
_entity_poly.type
_entity_poly.pdbx_seq_one_letter_code
_entity_poly.pdbx_strand_id
1 'polypeptide(L)' 'DLPLQAMKRVVQEAVYKYNNLRPHYSCHYNTPEFMHQQRSVRIKSYKNKHHSMGTHAVM' A
#
# COMPACT_ATOMS: atom_id res chain seq x y z
N ASP A 1 12.73 -8.28 31.47
CA ASP A 1 11.71 -8.24 30.40
C ASP A 1 10.96 -6.93 30.38
N LEU A 2 10.43 -6.53 29.22
CA LEU A 2 9.62 -5.32 29.08
C LEU A 2 8.21 -5.59 29.69
N PRO A 3 7.63 -4.67 30.48
CA PRO A 3 6.29 -4.86 31.02
C PRO A 3 5.23 -5.05 29.92
N LEU A 4 4.22 -5.89 30.17
CA LEU A 4 3.16 -6.18 29.19
C LEU A 4 2.47 -4.92 28.65
N GLN A 5 2.24 -3.92 29.50
CA GLN A 5 1.65 -2.66 29.06
C GLN A 5 2.56 -1.88 28.11
N ALA A 6 3.87 -1.87 28.36
CA ALA A 6 4.83 -1.21 27.48
C ALA A 6 4.88 -1.92 26.11
N MET A 7 4.87 -3.25 26.09
CA MET A 7 4.81 -4.03 24.84
C MET A 7 3.55 -3.71 24.03
N LYS A 8 2.38 -3.66 24.69
CA LYS A 8 1.11 -3.29 24.04
C LYS A 8 1.17 -1.89 23.44
N ARG A 9 1.74 -0.92 24.17
CA ARG A 9 1.88 0.45 23.69
C ARG A 9 2.78 0.54 22.46
N VAL A 10 3.92 -0.16 22.46
CA VAL A 10 4.82 -0.19 21.31
C VAL A 10 4.12 -0.74 20.08
N VAL A 11 3.38 -1.85 20.22
CA VAL A 11 2.62 -2.43 19.10
C VAL A 11 1.53 -1.46 18.61
N GLN A 12 0.79 -0.84 19.53
CA GLN A 12 -0.24 0.14 19.18
C GLN A 12 0.34 1.34 18.40
N GLU A 13 1.47 1.88 18.84
CA GLU A 13 2.14 2.99 18.17
C GLU A 13 2.67 2.60 16.79
N ALA A 14 3.19 1.37 16.65
CA ALA A 14 3.65 0.85 15.36
C ALA A 14 2.49 0.71 14.36
N VAL A 15 1.37 0.11 14.79
CA VAL A 15 0.17 -0.03 13.97
C VAL A 15 -0.39 1.34 13.57
N TYR A 16 -0.46 2.27 14.52
CA TYR A 16 -0.91 3.63 14.25
C TYR A 16 -0.05 4.31 13.19
N LYS A 17 1.29 4.27 13.34
CA LYS A 17 2.24 4.86 12.38
C LYS A 17 2.10 4.24 10.99
N TYR A 18 1.97 2.92 10.90
CA TYR A 18 1.80 2.20 9.63
C TYR A 18 0.51 2.64 8.90
N ASN A 19 -0.61 2.69 9.62
CA ASN A 19 -1.91 3.01 9.02
C ASN A 19 -2.09 4.49 8.68
N ASN A 20 -1.54 5.39 9.49
CA ASN A 20 -1.91 6.81 9.45
C ASN A 20 -0.78 7.74 9.02
N LEU A 21 0.49 7.40 9.25
CA LEU A 21 1.61 8.31 9.02
C LEU A 21 2.51 7.87 7.89
N ARG A 22 2.53 6.57 7.55
CA ARG A 22 3.44 6.03 6.54
C ARG A 22 2.80 6.07 5.15
N PRO A 23 3.28 6.92 4.23
CA PRO A 23 2.86 6.88 2.83
C PRO A 23 3.43 5.63 2.14
N HIS A 24 2.59 4.91 1.40
CA HIS A 24 2.96 3.64 0.77
C HIS A 24 3.06 3.76 -0.74
N TYR A 25 4.16 3.31 -1.32
CA TYR A 25 4.38 3.38 -2.78
C TYR A 25 3.28 2.67 -3.58
N SER A 26 2.88 1.47 -3.14
CA SER A 26 1.78 0.72 -3.76
C SER A 26 0.45 1.48 -3.70
N CYS A 27 0.25 2.28 -2.64
CA CYS A 27 -0.92 3.14 -2.42
C CYS A 27 -0.77 4.54 -3.03
N HIS A 28 0.06 4.71 -4.07
CA HIS A 28 0.31 6.03 -4.68
C HIS A 28 0.87 7.07 -3.69
N TYR A 29 1.70 6.63 -2.75
CA TYR A 29 2.23 7.45 -1.65
C TYR A 29 1.14 8.01 -0.72
N ASN A 30 -0.03 7.39 -0.68
CA ASN A 30 -1.02 7.65 0.37
C ASN A 30 -0.88 6.67 1.53
N THR A 31 -1.51 7.00 2.66
CA THR A 31 -1.58 6.15 3.84
C THR A 31 -2.69 5.11 3.68
N PRO A 32 -2.59 3.92 4.31
CA PRO A 32 -3.66 2.94 4.30
C PRO A 32 -5.02 3.52 4.72
N GLU A 33 -5.05 4.34 5.77
CA GLU A 33 -6.27 4.98 6.24
C GLU A 33 -6.93 5.87 5.18
N PHE A 34 -6.14 6.68 4.46
CA PHE A 34 -6.66 7.48 3.35
C PHE A 34 -7.23 6.62 2.23
N MET A 35 -6.56 5.51 1.90
CA MET A 35 -7.01 4.59 0.85
C MET A 35 -8.35 3.91 1.21
N HIS A 36 -8.59 3.57 2.48
CA HIS A 36 -9.85 2.98 2.93
C HIS A 36 -11.06 3.89 2.69
N GLN A 37 -10.86 5.21 2.62
CA GLN A 37 -11.92 6.19 2.41
C GLN A 37 -12.20 6.45 0.92
N GLN A 38 -11.39 5.92 0.01
CA GLN A 38 -11.56 6.16 -1.42
C GLN A 38 -12.74 5.37 -2.00
N ARG A 39 -13.59 6.04 -2.79
CA ARG A 39 -14.69 5.39 -3.53
C ARG A 39 -14.21 4.56 -4.72
N SER A 40 -13.07 4.92 -5.32
CA SER A 40 -12.52 4.25 -6.49
C SER A 40 -11.00 4.29 -6.45
N VAL A 41 -10.35 3.16 -6.78
CA VAL A 41 -8.89 3.04 -6.78
C VAL A 41 -8.40 2.72 -8.18
N ARG A 42 -7.45 3.52 -8.69
CA ARG A 42 -6.73 3.17 -9.92
C ARG A 42 -5.66 2.15 -9.59
N ILE A 43 -5.80 0.92 -10.08
CA ILE A 43 -4.81 -0.14 -9.84
C ILE A 43 -3.54 0.15 -10.66
N LYS A 44 -2.36 0.01 -10.01
CA LYS A 44 -1.07 0.09 -10.69
C LYS A 44 -0.85 -1.16 -11.54
N SER A 45 -0.74 -0.98 -12.85
CA SER A 45 -0.28 -2.03 -13.76
C SER A 45 1.25 -1.99 -13.82
N TYR A 46 1.90 -3.12 -13.55
CA TYR A 46 3.34 -3.27 -13.72
C TYR A 46 3.62 -3.95 -15.06
N LYS A 47 4.85 -3.84 -15.59
CA LYS A 47 5.21 -4.57 -16.81
C LYS A 47 5.35 -6.05 -16.49
N ASN A 48 4.49 -6.87 -17.08
CA ASN A 48 4.60 -8.34 -17.02
C ASN A 48 5.56 -8.80 -18.12
N LYS A 49 6.30 -9.90 -17.90
CA LYS A 49 7.23 -10.49 -18.89
C LYS A 49 6.59 -10.81 -20.25
N HIS A 50 5.26 -10.91 -20.31
CA HIS A 50 4.50 -11.30 -21.50
C HIS A 50 3.85 -10.13 -22.27
N HIS A 51 4.04 -8.87 -21.86
CA HIS A 51 3.48 -7.70 -22.57
C HIS A 51 4.33 -7.20 -23.75
N SER A 52 5.41 -7.89 -24.12
CA SER A 52 6.20 -7.58 -25.30
C SER A 52 5.68 -8.23 -26.59
N MET A 53 4.54 -8.94 -26.56
CA MET A 53 3.85 -9.34 -27.78
C MET A 53 3.00 -8.17 -28.27
N GLY A 54 3.69 -7.18 -28.85
CA GLY A 54 3.06 -6.08 -29.57
C GLY A 54 2.13 -6.65 -30.63
N THR A 55 0.86 -6.30 -30.51
CA THR A 55 -0.16 -6.51 -31.52
C THR A 55 0.23 -5.71 -32.76
N HIS A 56 1.00 -6.29 -33.67
CA HIS A 56 0.91 -5.94 -35.09
C HIS A 56 -0.34 -6.64 -35.65
N ALA A 57 -1.52 -6.17 -35.24
CA ALA A 57 -2.75 -6.43 -35.99
C ALA A 57 -2.84 -5.34 -37.05
N VAL A 58 -2.43 -5.74 -38.25
CA VAL A 58 -2.71 -5.25 -39.60
C VAL A 58 -3.81 -4.16 -39.68
N MET A 59 -3.46 -3.03 -40.33
CA MET A 59 -4.43 -2.15 -41.00
C MET A 59 -4.94 -2.81 -42.28
#